data_AF-A0A1V5KQX0-F1
#
_entry.id   AF-A0A1V5KQX0-F1
#
_cell.length_a   1.000
_cell.length_b   1.000
_cell.length_c   1.000
_cell.angle_alpha   90.00
_cell.angle_beta   90.00
_cell.angle_gamma   90.00
#
_symmetry.space_group_name_H-M   'P 1'
#
loop_
_entity.id
_entity.type
_entity.pdbx_description
1 polymer ?
#
loop_
_entity_poly.entity_id
_entity_poly.type
_entity_poly.pdbx_seq_one_letter_code
_entity_poly.pdbx_strand_id
1 'polypeptide(L)'
;MWGNLIVGLTSGLAFIFGGIVAGDLQQAWMPFLFALVINWAREIVKDIEDMPGDRQARAQTLPIRYGVAAARRLITALLTGLILFTGVPYLLDLYGRFYLLVVMTLVNSLLIAVLVEAWRELDSRRLRRMSLCLKAAMFSGLAAILAGQW
;
A
#
# COMPACT_ATOMS: atom_id res chain seq x y z
N MET A 1 6.78 -14.06 -2.01
CA MET A 1 6.61 -13.24 -3.23
C MET A 1 5.26 -13.47 -3.88
N TRP A 2 4.99 -14.63 -4.48
CA TRP A 2 3.68 -14.90 -5.11
C TRP A 2 2.53 -14.85 -4.13
N GLY A 3 2.71 -15.36 -2.90
CA GLY A 3 1.71 -15.24 -1.83
C GLY A 3 1.34 -13.79 -1.50
N ASN A 4 2.34 -12.91 -1.35
CA ASN A 4 2.14 -11.49 -1.04
C ASN A 4 1.38 -10.77 -2.17
N LEU A 5 1.68 -11.10 -3.43
CA LEU A 5 0.96 -10.58 -4.59
C LEU A 5 -0.48 -11.08 -4.60
N ILE A 6 -0.71 -12.37 -4.32
CA ILE A 6 -2.05 -12.95 -4.24
C ILE A 6 -2.88 -12.25 -3.15
N VAL A 7 -2.33 -12.05 -1.94
CA VAL A 7 -3.06 -11.34 -0.87
C VAL A 7 -3.45 -9.93 -1.28
N GLY A 8 -2.54 -9.21 -1.95
CA GLY A 8 -2.84 -7.90 -2.52
C GLY A 8 -3.93 -7.96 -3.59
N LEU A 9 -3.86 -8.93 -4.51
CA LEU A 9 -4.85 -9.13 -5.59
C LEU A 9 -6.23 -9.44 -5.02
N THR A 10 -6.33 -10.37 -4.08
CA THR A 10 -7.61 -10.74 -3.46
C THR A 10 -8.22 -9.56 -2.72
N SER A 11 -7.39 -8.76 -2.03
CA SER A 11 -7.86 -7.54 -1.34
C SER A 11 -8.34 -6.48 -2.32
N GLY A 12 -7.63 -6.29 -3.44
CA GLY A 12 -8.01 -5.33 -4.48
C GLY A 12 -9.30 -5.74 -5.20
N LEU A 13 -9.46 -7.01 -5.53
CA LEU A 13 -10.60 -7.52 -6.32
C LEU A 13 -11.95 -7.23 -5.66
N ALA A 14 -12.00 -7.08 -4.34
CA ALA A 14 -13.19 -6.63 -3.62
C ALA A 14 -13.73 -5.29 -4.14
N PHE A 15 -12.84 -4.35 -4.51
CA PHE A 15 -13.22 -3.06 -5.07
C PHE A 15 -13.76 -3.17 -6.49
N ILE A 16 -13.15 -4.02 -7.33
CA ILE A 16 -13.64 -4.29 -8.69
C ILE A 16 -15.04 -4.90 -8.64
N PHE A 17 -15.25 -5.87 -7.76
CA PHE A 17 -16.57 -6.46 -7.54
C PHE A 17 -17.59 -5.40 -7.09
N GLY A 18 -17.22 -4.54 -6.13
CA GLY A 18 -18.05 -3.42 -5.71
C GLY A 18 -18.41 -2.46 -6.85
N GLY A 19 -17.44 -2.11 -7.70
CA GLY A 19 -17.65 -1.26 -8.88
C GLY A 19 -18.61 -1.87 -9.90
N ILE A 20 -18.49 -3.18 -10.16
CA ILE A 20 -19.41 -3.91 -11.05
C ILE A 20 -20.83 -3.87 -10.50
N VAL A 21 -21.02 -4.13 -9.20
CA VAL A 21 -22.34 -4.11 -8.55
C VAL A 21 -22.94 -2.70 -8.53
N ALA A 22 -22.12 -1.67 -8.32
CA ALA A 22 -22.54 -0.28 -8.34
C ALA A 22 -22.76 0.29 -9.75
N GLY A 23 -22.38 -0.43 -10.81
CA GLY A 23 -22.47 0.03 -12.19
C GLY A 23 -21.42 1.05 -12.61
N ASP A 24 -20.42 1.32 -11.76
CA ASP A 24 -19.34 2.28 -12.03
C ASP A 24 -17.96 1.64 -11.83
N LEU A 25 -17.50 0.96 -12.89
CA LEU A 25 -16.18 0.35 -12.93
C LEU A 25 -15.05 1.40 -13.02
N GLN A 26 -15.35 2.60 -13.52
CA GLN A 26 -14.35 3.66 -13.68
C GLN A 26 -13.92 4.24 -12.32
N GLN A 27 -14.78 4.22 -11.31
CA GLN A 27 -14.36 4.61 -9.96
C GLN A 27 -13.61 3.50 -9.21
N ALA A 28 -13.76 2.24 -9.60
CA ALA A 28 -13.25 1.08 -8.83
C ALA A 28 -11.78 0.70 -9.11
N TRP A 29 -11.23 1.05 -10.28
CA TRP A 29 -9.86 0.64 -10.64
C TRP A 29 -8.79 1.30 -9.76
N MET A 30 -8.98 2.54 -9.32
CA MET A 30 -8.01 3.21 -8.46
C MET A 30 -8.00 2.62 -7.04
N PRO A 31 -9.15 2.47 -6.34
CA PRO A 31 -9.18 1.75 -5.07
C PRO A 31 -8.57 0.34 -5.16
N PHE A 32 -8.82 -0.37 -6.26
CA PHE A 32 -8.18 -1.67 -6.56
C PHE A 32 -6.65 -1.55 -6.58
N LEU A 33 -6.11 -0.66 -7.41
CA LEU A 33 -4.66 -0.48 -7.56
C LEU A 33 -4.02 -0.05 -6.24
N PHE A 34 -4.67 0.88 -5.54
CA PHE A 34 -4.23 1.37 -4.24
C PHE A 34 -4.16 0.24 -3.21
N ALA A 35 -5.24 -0.54 -3.07
CA ALA A 35 -5.31 -1.67 -2.15
C ALA A 35 -4.29 -2.77 -2.49
N LEU A 36 -4.09 -3.07 -3.78
CA LEU A 36 -3.11 -4.04 -4.25
C LEU A 36 -1.69 -3.62 -3.85
N VAL A 37 -1.28 -2.41 -4.22
CA VAL A 37 0.09 -1.92 -4.04
C VAL A 37 0.41 -1.73 -2.55
N ILE A 38 -0.51 -1.13 -1.78
CA ILE A 38 -0.27 -0.86 -0.36
C ILE A 38 -0.21 -2.16 0.47
N ASN A 39 -1.05 -3.15 0.16
CA ASN A 39 -0.97 -4.46 0.81
C ASN A 39 0.31 -5.18 0.43
N TRP A 40 0.71 -5.12 -0.84
CA TRP A 40 1.94 -5.77 -1.28
C TRP A 40 3.16 -5.18 -0.56
N ALA A 41 3.26 -3.85 -0.48
CA ALA A 41 4.30 -3.17 0.28
C ALA A 41 4.28 -3.58 1.77
N ARG A 42 3.09 -3.65 2.38
CA ARG A 42 2.92 -4.05 3.79
C ARG A 42 3.38 -5.48 4.06
N GLU A 43 3.03 -6.42 3.18
CA GLU A 43 3.48 -7.82 3.33
C GLU A 43 5.00 -7.93 3.18
N ILE A 44 5.64 -7.13 2.31
CA ILE A 44 7.12 -7.08 2.25
C ILE A 44 7.71 -6.52 3.56
N VAL A 45 7.10 -5.48 4.16
CA VAL A 45 7.56 -4.96 5.46
C VAL A 45 7.45 -6.01 6.56
N LYS A 46 6.36 -6.77 6.60
CA LYS A 46 6.19 -7.89 7.54
C LYS A 46 7.21 -9.00 7.30
N ASP A 47 7.45 -9.39 6.05
CA ASP A 47 8.48 -10.38 5.73
C ASP A 47 9.87 -9.96 6.26
N ILE A 48 10.16 -8.64 6.34
CA ILE A 48 11.39 -8.13 6.96
C ILE A 48 11.32 -8.24 8.50
N GLU A 49 10.19 -7.92 9.12
CA GLU A 49 9.97 -8.04 10.58
C GLU A 49 10.12 -9.50 11.04
N ASP A 50 9.60 -10.44 10.26
CA ASP A 50 9.52 -11.87 10.60
C ASP A 50 10.75 -12.69 10.17
N MET A 51 11.76 -12.06 9.55
CA MET A 51 12.99 -12.74 9.10
C MET A 51 13.65 -13.66 10.14
N PRO A 52 13.77 -13.30 11.44
CA PRO A 52 14.39 -14.18 12.43
C PRO A 52 13.62 -15.50 12.61
N GLY A 53 12.28 -15.46 12.57
CA GLY A 53 11.42 -16.63 12.69
C GLY A 53 11.38 -17.44 11.39
N ASP A 54 11.25 -16.76 10.26
CA ASP A 54 11.20 -17.37 8.93
C ASP A 54 12.48 -18.15 8.59
N ARG A 55 13.65 -17.68 9.05
CA ARG A 55 14.92 -18.40 8.91
C ARG A 55 14.93 -19.73 9.67
N GLN A 56 14.31 -19.76 10.86
CA GLN A 56 14.20 -21.00 11.64
C GLN A 56 13.21 -21.97 10.98
N ALA A 57 12.14 -21.44 10.38
CA ALA A 57 11.14 -22.20 9.64
C ALA A 57 11.56 -22.59 8.20
N ARG A 58 12.78 -22.22 7.76
CA ARG A 58 13.28 -22.42 6.38
C ARG A 58 12.37 -21.83 5.29
N ALA A 59 11.64 -20.76 5.60
CA ALA A 59 10.78 -20.08 4.64
C ALA A 59 11.61 -19.31 3.58
N GLN A 60 11.08 -19.22 2.35
CA GLN A 60 11.74 -18.53 1.23
C GLN A 60 11.06 -17.18 0.93
N THR A 61 11.10 -16.25 1.88
CA THR A 61 10.59 -14.89 1.68
C THR A 61 11.54 -14.02 0.87
N LEU A 62 11.05 -12.90 0.32
CA LEU A 62 11.86 -11.98 -0.49
C LEU A 62 13.11 -11.47 0.24
N PRO A 63 13.03 -10.99 1.50
CA PRO A 63 14.21 -10.50 2.20
C PRO A 63 15.17 -11.62 2.62
N ILE A 64 14.71 -12.87 2.75
CA ILE A 64 15.59 -14.02 2.97
C ILE A 64 16.35 -14.38 1.69
N ARG A 65 15.67 -14.41 0.54
CA ARG A 65 16.28 -14.85 -0.74
C ARG A 65 17.16 -13.79 -1.39
N TYR A 66 16.74 -12.52 -1.34
CA TYR A 66 17.39 -11.42 -2.06
C TYR A 66 17.97 -10.33 -1.13
N GLY A 67 17.82 -10.51 0.18
CA GLY A 67 18.30 -9.57 1.19
C GLY A 67 17.36 -8.39 1.43
N VAL A 68 17.57 -7.73 2.57
CA VAL A 68 16.79 -6.56 3.01
C VAL A 68 16.91 -5.39 2.03
N ALA A 69 18.08 -5.22 1.40
CA ALA A 69 18.29 -4.14 0.44
C ALA A 69 17.39 -4.24 -0.81
N ALA A 70 17.14 -5.45 -1.31
CA ALA A 70 16.21 -5.67 -2.41
C ALA A 70 14.76 -5.39 -1.98
N ALA A 71 14.39 -5.81 -0.77
CA ALA A 71 13.07 -5.54 -0.19
C ALA A 71 12.81 -4.03 -0.05
N ARG A 72 13.78 -3.27 0.45
CA ARG A 72 13.71 -1.80 0.56
C ARG A 72 13.50 -1.12 -0.78
N ARG A 73 14.26 -1.53 -1.81
CA ARG A 73 14.12 -0.98 -3.17
C ARG A 73 12.73 -1.26 -3.74
N LEU A 74 12.20 -2.47 -3.55
CA LEU A 74 10.87 -2.83 -4.02
C LEU A 74 9.77 -2.04 -3.30
N ILE A 75 9.82 -1.93 -1.96
CA ILE A 75 8.90 -1.08 -1.19
C ILE A 75 8.96 0.36 -1.71
N THR A 76 10.16 0.88 -1.93
CA THR A 76 10.35 2.26 -2.41
C THR A 76 9.72 2.45 -3.79
N ALA A 77 9.97 1.54 -4.74
CA ALA A 77 9.39 1.61 -6.08
C ALA A 77 7.86 1.54 -6.05
N LEU A 78 7.30 0.62 -5.27
CA LEU A 78 5.85 0.45 -5.11
C LEU A 78 5.19 1.70 -4.53
N LEU A 79 5.71 2.21 -3.41
CA LEU A 79 5.10 3.36 -2.72
C LEU A 79 5.32 4.67 -3.47
N THR A 80 6.48 4.85 -4.12
CA THR A 80 6.71 6.04 -4.97
C THR A 80 5.76 6.04 -6.16
N GLY A 81 5.61 4.90 -6.83
CA GLY A 81 4.61 4.74 -7.89
C GLY A 81 3.22 5.07 -7.37
N LEU A 82 2.82 4.51 -6.23
CA LEU A 82 1.52 4.77 -5.63
C LEU A 82 1.27 6.26 -5.39
N ILE A 83 2.22 6.98 -4.78
CA ILE A 83 2.13 8.43 -4.52
C ILE A 83 1.92 9.22 -5.82
N LEU A 84 2.63 8.87 -6.90
CA LEU A 84 2.47 9.54 -8.19
C LEU A 84 1.08 9.29 -8.79
N PHE A 85 0.54 8.09 -8.60
CA PHE A 85 -0.79 7.73 -9.13
C PHE A 85 -1.95 8.27 -8.28
N THR A 86 -1.75 8.62 -7.01
CA THR A 86 -2.86 9.05 -6.14
C THR A 86 -3.55 10.35 -6.57
N GLY A 87 -2.90 11.20 -7.37
CA GLY A 87 -3.50 12.42 -7.94
C GLY A 87 -4.33 12.20 -9.21
N VAL A 88 -4.14 11.08 -9.90
CA VAL A 88 -4.81 10.78 -11.18
C VAL A 88 -6.35 10.81 -11.10
N PRO A 89 -7.01 10.30 -10.05
CA PRO A 89 -8.46 10.26 -10.00
C PRO A 89 -9.10 11.64 -9.95
N TYR A 90 -8.41 12.60 -9.31
CA TYR A 90 -8.84 13.99 -9.32
C TYR A 90 -8.64 14.63 -10.71
N LEU A 91 -7.54 14.32 -11.40
CA LEU A 91 -7.29 14.82 -12.76
C LEU A 91 -8.27 14.26 -13.81
N LEU A 92 -8.88 13.11 -13.53
CA LEU A 92 -9.90 12.49 -14.37
C LEU A 92 -11.33 12.87 -13.95
N ASP A 93 -11.49 13.84 -13.05
CA ASP A 93 -12.78 14.27 -12.49
C ASP A 93 -13.61 13.12 -11.87
N LEU A 94 -12.95 12.04 -11.42
CA LEU A 94 -13.61 10.90 -10.77
C LEU A 94 -13.95 11.16 -9.30
N TYR A 95 -13.20 12.06 -8.64
CA TYR A 95 -13.41 12.42 -7.24
C TYR A 95 -13.24 13.92 -7.01
N GLY A 96 -13.97 14.46 -6.03
CA GLY A 96 -13.97 15.88 -5.70
C GLY A 96 -12.70 16.41 -5.00
N ARG A 97 -12.70 17.71 -4.69
CA ARG A 97 -11.57 18.40 -4.03
C ARG A 97 -11.28 17.88 -2.62
N PHE A 98 -12.29 17.37 -1.92
CA PHE A 98 -12.11 16.79 -0.58
C PHE A 98 -11.24 15.53 -0.62
N TYR A 99 -11.45 14.66 -1.61
CA TYR A 99 -10.59 13.51 -1.85
C TYR A 99 -9.13 13.94 -2.03
N LEU A 100 -8.88 14.91 -2.91
CA LEU A 100 -7.52 15.41 -3.17
C LEU A 100 -6.87 15.95 -1.89
N LEU A 101 -7.59 16.74 -1.10
CA LEU A 101 -7.08 17.31 0.15
C LEU A 101 -6.63 16.20 1.12
N VAL A 102 -7.48 15.21 1.37
CA VAL A 102 -7.17 14.12 2.32
C VAL A 102 -6.03 13.25 1.80
N VAL A 103 -6.04 12.91 0.51
CA VAL A 103 -5.01 12.07 -0.09
C VAL A 103 -3.64 12.77 -0.10
N MET A 104 -3.59 14.04 -0.50
CA MET A 104 -2.34 14.78 -0.60
C MET A 104 -1.74 15.11 0.78
N THR A 105 -2.58 15.43 1.76
CA THR A 105 -2.10 15.85 3.09
C THR A 105 -1.91 14.69 4.06
N LEU A 106 -2.83 13.72 4.11
CA LEU A 106 -2.79 12.64 5.10
C LEU A 106 -2.19 11.36 4.51
N VAL A 107 -2.75 10.86 3.41
CA VAL A 107 -2.32 9.56 2.84
C VAL A 107 -0.89 9.64 2.34
N ASN A 108 -0.56 10.63 1.50
CA ASN A 108 0.78 10.77 0.94
C ASN A 108 1.82 11.05 2.03
N SER A 109 1.50 11.83 3.06
CA SER A 109 2.41 12.05 4.20
C SER A 109 2.73 10.75 4.96
N LEU A 110 1.74 9.87 5.17
CA LEU A 110 1.97 8.56 5.77
C LEU A 110 2.83 7.66 4.88
N LEU A 111 2.59 7.66 3.57
CA LEU A 111 3.41 6.90 2.62
C LEU A 111 4.86 7.41 2.56
N ILE A 112 5.06 8.73 2.57
CA ILE A 112 6.39 9.35 2.63
C ILE A 112 7.10 9.00 3.94
N ALA A 113 6.40 9.00 5.07
CA ALA A 113 6.99 8.58 6.35
C ALA A 113 7.51 7.14 6.27
N VAL A 114 6.78 6.22 5.62
CA VAL A 114 7.23 4.85 5.39
C VAL A 114 8.45 4.80 4.47
N LEU A 115 8.48 5.61 3.40
CA LEU A 115 9.64 5.72 2.52
C LEU A 115 10.89 6.17 3.28
N VAL A 116 10.78 7.20 4.12
CA VAL A 116 11.90 7.70 4.94
C VAL A 116 12.39 6.63 5.91
N GLU A 117 11.48 5.93 6.58
CA GLU A 117 11.83 4.85 7.52
C GLU A 117 12.45 3.63 6.81
N ALA A 118 12.04 3.32 5.58
CA ALA A 118 12.58 2.20 4.81
C ALA A 118 14.09 2.32 4.53
N TRP A 119 14.63 3.55 4.47
CA TRP A 119 16.04 3.82 4.22
C TRP A 119 16.87 4.07 5.49
N ARG A 120 16.24 4.06 6.67
CA ARG A 120 16.93 4.11 7.95
C ARG A 120 17.38 2.72 8.39
N GLU A 121 18.12 2.66 9.49
CA GLU A 121 18.43 1.41 10.15
C GLU A 121 17.12 0.76 10.63
N LEU A 122 16.84 -0.45 10.14
CA LEU A 122 15.58 -1.14 10.40
C LEU A 122 15.69 -1.96 11.67
N ASP A 123 14.90 -1.58 12.67
CA ASP A 123 14.64 -2.38 13.86
C ASP A 123 13.16 -2.83 13.87
N SER A 124 12.82 -3.78 14.75
CA SER A 124 11.44 -4.29 14.86
C SER A 124 10.44 -3.17 15.19
N ARG A 125 10.86 -2.11 15.91
CA ARG A 125 10.00 -0.97 16.24
C ARG A 125 9.65 -0.14 15.00
N ARG A 126 10.63 0.18 14.14
CA ARG A 126 10.40 0.92 12.90
C ARG A 126 9.59 0.10 11.90
N LEU A 127 9.88 -1.19 11.74
CA LEU A 127 9.09 -2.06 10.87
C LEU A 127 7.62 -2.12 11.29
N ARG A 128 7.36 -2.22 12.61
CA ARG A 128 6.01 -2.14 13.15
C ARG A 128 5.35 -0.79 12.90
N ARG A 129 6.08 0.32 13.07
CA ARG A 129 5.59 1.66 12.74
C ARG A 129 5.25 1.80 11.26
N MET A 130 6.11 1.31 10.36
CA MET A 130 5.85 1.29 8.93
C MET A 130 4.56 0.52 8.61
N SER A 131 4.38 -0.66 9.20
CA SER A 131 3.16 -1.48 9.04
C SER A 131 1.91 -0.75 9.55
N LEU A 132 2.00 -0.05 10.68
CA LEU A 132 0.92 0.78 11.23
C LEU A 132 0.61 1.99 10.33
N CYS A 133 1.63 2.70 9.83
CA CYS A 133 1.45 3.81 8.90
C CYS A 133 0.78 3.35 7.60
N LEU A 134 1.17 2.19 7.05
CA LEU A 134 0.53 1.62 5.86
C LEU A 134 -0.94 1.23 6.12
N LYS A 135 -1.26 0.69 7.30
CA LYS A 135 -2.66 0.44 7.69
C LYS A 135 -3.45 1.74 7.83
N ALA A 136 -2.89 2.74 8.52
CA ALA A 136 -3.53 4.04 8.67
C ALA A 136 -3.79 4.69 7.30
N ALA A 137 -2.80 4.69 6.41
CA ALA A 137 -2.94 5.19 5.04
C ALA A 137 -4.04 4.45 4.26
N MET A 138 -4.19 3.14 4.48
CA MET A 138 -5.27 2.35 3.88
C MET A 138 -6.66 2.80 4.36
N PHE A 139 -6.86 2.92 5.67
CA PHE A 139 -8.13 3.39 6.23
C PHE A 139 -8.44 4.83 5.81
N SER A 140 -7.45 5.72 5.85
CA SER A 140 -7.59 7.10 5.42
C SER A 140 -7.90 7.23 3.94
N GLY A 141 -7.26 6.42 3.08
CA GLY A 141 -7.55 6.39 1.64
C GLY A 141 -8.97 5.92 1.34
N LEU A 142 -9.44 4.88 2.03
CA LEU A 142 -10.81 4.40 1.91
C LEU A 142 -11.83 5.45 2.38
N ALA A 143 -11.57 6.11 3.51
CA ALA A 143 -12.40 7.19 4.01
C ALA A 143 -12.45 8.37 3.03
N ALA A 144 -11.33 8.71 2.39
CA ALA A 144 -11.27 9.76 1.37
C ALA A 144 -12.11 9.43 0.14
N ILE A 145 -12.09 8.18 -0.32
CA ILE A 145 -12.92 7.70 -1.43
C ILE A 145 -14.41 7.82 -1.07
N LEU A 146 -14.81 7.31 0.10
CA LEU A 146 -16.20 7.35 0.55
C LEU A 146 -16.74 8.78 0.71
N ALA A 147 -15.91 9.68 1.24
CA ALA A 147 -16.29 11.08 1.43
C ALA A 147 -16.19 11.91 0.14
N GLY A 148 -15.40 11.48 -0.83
CA GLY A 148 -15.18 12.17 -2.10
C GLY A 148 -16.22 11.89 -3.19
N GLN A 149 -17.18 11.00 -2.91
CA GLN A 149 -18.31 10.64 -3.79
C GLN A 149 -19.50 11.62 -3.68
N TRP A 150 -19.40 12.67 -2.85
CA TRP A 150 -20.45 13.66 -2.59
C TRP A 150 -19.99 15.08 -2.93
#